data_AF-A0A3B0YP71-F1
#
_entry.id   AF-A0A3B0YP71-F1
#
_cell.length_a   1.000
_cell.length_b   1.000
_cell.length_c   1.000
_cell.angle_alpha   90.00
_cell.angle_beta   90.00
_cell.angle_gamma   90.00
#
_symmetry.space_group_name_H-M   'P 1'
#
loop_
_entity.id
_entity.type
_entity.pdbx_description
1 polymer ?
#
loop_
_entity_poly.entity_id
_entity_poly.type
_entity_poly.pdbx_seq_one_letter_code
_entity_poly.pdbx_strand_id
1 'polypeptide(L)'
;MEETDDRFVVNNIPVTAIAVSHGQDDSGVFELSFKDERYLPFEGAGAISRWRFELQNQFRQFDYQTINDVIVHIRYTASDGGETLKSAALSNLETYVNNAEQQSKQQGLFRLFSLAHEFPNEWHQFISSSEEDRLLVLGDLKAKLPFFVKSNQINAINVVDLRLFTSQADLDLSVLKDDELQNLTSDLDPLGSFEAAADVGQLSQYVADISEEIDGFWGLQVQQANLLDLNQLRDAWLVVKYTIS
;
A
#
# COMPACT_ATOMS: atom_id res chain seq x y z
N MET A 1 -18.51 20.44 23.43
CA MET A 1 -18.37 21.26 22.22
C MET A 1 -16.90 21.17 21.89
N GLU A 2 -16.51 20.35 20.92
CA GLU A 2 -15.12 20.37 20.41
C GLU A 2 -14.84 21.80 19.94
N GLU A 3 -13.69 22.35 20.32
CA GLU A 3 -13.27 23.67 19.84
C GLU A 3 -13.29 23.69 18.31
N THR A 4 -13.89 24.73 17.74
CA THR A 4 -13.87 24.96 16.30
C THR A 4 -12.43 25.25 15.89
N ASP A 5 -11.82 24.30 15.18
CA ASP A 5 -10.52 24.49 14.54
C ASP A 5 -10.70 25.39 13.32
N ASP A 6 -10.15 26.60 13.38
CA ASP A 6 -10.27 27.63 12.34
C ASP A 6 -9.76 27.18 10.96
N ARG A 7 -9.00 26.08 10.88
CA ARG A 7 -8.55 25.51 9.61
C ARG A 7 -9.67 24.81 8.84
N PHE A 8 -10.80 24.50 9.48
CA PHE A 8 -11.87 23.70 8.88
C PHE A 8 -13.21 24.43 8.88
N VAL A 9 -13.91 24.32 7.74
CA VAL A 9 -15.30 24.76 7.63
C VAL A 9 -16.19 23.58 8.00
N VAL A 10 -17.02 23.76 9.03
CA VAL A 10 -18.00 22.75 9.44
C VAL A 10 -19.33 23.05 8.76
N ASN A 11 -19.78 22.12 7.93
CA ASN A 11 -21.08 22.17 7.28
C ASN A 11 -22.12 21.40 8.11
N ASN A 12 -23.35 21.91 8.16
CA ASN A 12 -24.46 21.15 8.73
C ASN A 12 -24.98 20.14 7.69
N ILE A 13 -24.84 18.85 7.99
CA ILE A 13 -25.16 17.77 7.04
C ILE A 13 -26.54 17.20 7.35
N PRO A 14 -27.49 17.20 6.39
CA PRO A 14 -28.87 16.77 6.65
C PRO A 14 -29.00 15.30 7.04
N VAL A 15 -28.17 14.42 6.45
CA VAL A 15 -28.23 12.97 6.63
C VAL A 15 -26.83 12.45 6.94
N THR A 16 -26.62 12.00 8.18
CA THR A 16 -25.32 11.57 8.72
C THR A 16 -25.29 10.08 9.10
N ALA A 17 -26.26 9.30 8.64
CA ALA A 17 -26.33 7.87 8.85
C ALA A 17 -27.07 7.19 7.70
N ILE A 18 -26.67 5.97 7.39
CA ILE A 18 -27.34 5.08 6.44
C ILE A 18 -27.48 3.68 7.04
N ALA A 19 -28.43 2.91 6.52
CA ALA A 19 -28.50 1.47 6.74
C ALA A 19 -27.98 0.74 5.49
N VAL A 20 -27.18 -0.30 5.71
CA VAL A 20 -26.61 -1.20 4.70
C VAL A 20 -27.35 -2.53 4.82
N SER A 21 -27.74 -3.15 3.70
CA SER A 21 -28.64 -4.31 3.69
C SER A 21 -28.08 -5.53 2.95
N HIS A 22 -27.47 -5.35 1.78
CA HIS A 22 -26.98 -6.45 0.95
C HIS A 22 -25.46 -6.63 1.07
N GLY A 23 -24.75 -5.63 1.61
CA GLY A 23 -23.31 -5.69 1.83
C GLY A 23 -22.47 -5.52 0.55
N GLN A 24 -23.09 -5.10 -0.55
CA GLN A 24 -22.44 -4.86 -1.83
C GLN A 24 -22.90 -3.51 -2.40
N ASP A 25 -21.99 -2.53 -2.43
CA ASP A 25 -22.21 -1.18 -2.98
C ASP A 25 -23.50 -0.49 -2.51
N ASP A 26 -23.88 -0.73 -1.24
CA ASP A 26 -25.07 -0.12 -0.65
C ASP A 26 -24.89 1.39 -0.45
N SER A 27 -25.78 2.19 -1.06
CA SER A 27 -25.76 3.65 -0.98
C SER A 27 -26.59 4.22 0.18
N GLY A 28 -27.32 3.38 0.90
CA GLY A 28 -28.24 3.81 1.96
C GLY A 28 -29.57 4.38 1.47
N VAL A 29 -29.79 4.42 0.16
CA VAL A 29 -31.05 4.82 -0.48
C VAL A 29 -31.53 3.69 -1.40
N PHE A 30 -32.84 3.65 -1.67
CA PHE A 30 -33.43 2.61 -2.53
C PHE A 30 -32.97 2.72 -3.98
N GLU A 31 -32.92 3.94 -4.53
CA GLU A 31 -32.40 4.23 -5.86
C GLU A 31 -31.40 5.38 -5.76
N LEU A 32 -30.15 5.13 -6.16
CA LEU A 32 -29.11 6.15 -6.21
C LEU A 32 -29.26 6.97 -7.49
N SER A 33 -29.78 8.19 -7.36
CA SER A 33 -29.94 9.12 -8.49
C SER A 33 -29.28 10.46 -8.20
N PHE A 34 -28.34 10.86 -9.05
CA PHE A 34 -27.70 12.19 -9.00
C PHE A 34 -28.55 13.29 -9.68
N LYS A 35 -29.74 12.94 -10.19
CA LYS A 35 -30.68 13.90 -10.79
C LYS A 35 -31.78 14.34 -9.83
N ASP A 36 -31.83 13.73 -8.65
CA ASP A 36 -32.75 14.13 -7.59
C ASP A 36 -32.30 15.48 -6.99
N GLU A 37 -33.26 16.32 -6.61
CA GLU A 37 -32.98 17.63 -5.98
C GLU A 37 -32.65 17.50 -4.49
N ARG A 38 -32.86 16.31 -3.91
CA ARG A 38 -32.56 16.03 -2.51
C ARG A 38 -31.09 15.64 -2.33
N TYR A 39 -30.50 16.14 -1.25
CA TYR A 39 -29.17 15.72 -0.82
C TYR A 39 -29.11 14.21 -0.58
N LEU A 40 -28.05 13.58 -1.09
CA LEU A 40 -27.70 12.21 -0.77
C LEU A 40 -27.13 12.13 0.66
N PRO A 41 -27.14 10.94 1.28
CA PRO A 41 -26.46 10.73 2.55
C PRO A 41 -25.01 11.19 2.50
N PHE A 42 -24.58 11.93 3.54
CA PHE A 42 -23.24 12.51 3.68
C PHE A 42 -22.83 13.54 2.62
N GLU A 43 -23.74 13.96 1.74
CA GLU A 43 -23.43 15.00 0.75
C GLU A 43 -23.05 16.31 1.44
N GLY A 44 -21.91 16.88 1.04
CA GLY A 44 -21.38 18.13 1.63
C GLY A 44 -20.64 17.95 2.97
N ALA A 45 -20.49 16.73 3.49
CA ALA A 45 -19.85 16.46 4.79
C ALA A 45 -18.36 16.81 4.86
N GLY A 46 -17.72 17.05 3.72
CA GLY A 46 -16.30 17.29 3.63
C GLY A 46 -15.48 16.00 3.72
N ALA A 47 -14.24 16.04 3.22
CA ALA A 47 -13.36 14.87 3.19
C ALA A 47 -12.78 14.53 4.57
N ILE A 48 -12.61 15.52 5.45
CA ILE A 48 -12.03 15.36 6.78
C ILE A 48 -13.15 15.02 7.75
N SER A 49 -13.31 13.73 8.03
CA SER A 49 -14.46 13.19 8.77
C SER A 49 -14.08 11.96 9.59
N ARG A 50 -14.92 11.61 10.57
CA ARG A 50 -14.82 10.38 11.37
C ARG A 50 -16.05 9.52 11.08
N TRP A 51 -15.82 8.29 10.65
CA TRP A 51 -16.88 7.34 10.31
C TRP A 51 -17.05 6.29 11.41
N ARG A 52 -18.29 5.91 11.70
CA ARG A 52 -18.62 4.82 12.63
C ARG A 52 -19.43 3.76 11.90
N PHE A 53 -18.88 2.56 11.84
CA PHE A 53 -19.55 1.37 11.34
C PHE A 53 -20.00 0.53 12.53
N GLU A 54 -21.26 0.11 12.54
CA GLU A 54 -21.85 -0.66 13.63
C GLU A 54 -22.62 -1.85 13.07
N LEU A 55 -22.29 -3.05 13.55
CA LEU A 55 -23.02 -4.27 13.28
C LEU A 55 -23.79 -4.70 14.53
N GLN A 56 -25.06 -5.07 14.37
CA GLN A 56 -25.93 -5.43 15.49
C GLN A 56 -25.47 -6.74 16.14
N ASN A 57 -25.03 -6.67 17.39
CA ASN A 57 -24.51 -7.85 18.09
C ASN A 57 -25.61 -8.73 18.74
N GLN A 58 -26.79 -8.15 18.99
CA GLN A 58 -27.91 -8.87 19.64
C GLN A 58 -28.65 -9.80 18.68
N PHE A 59 -28.74 -9.41 17.41
CA PHE A 59 -29.47 -10.14 16.37
C PHE A 59 -28.61 -10.22 15.12
N ARG A 60 -27.60 -11.11 15.13
CA ARG A 60 -26.74 -11.34 13.98
C ARG A 60 -27.51 -12.13 12.92
N GLN A 61 -27.64 -11.57 11.73
CA GLN A 61 -28.32 -12.22 10.59
C GLN A 61 -27.43 -13.25 9.88
N PHE A 62 -26.11 -13.20 10.10
CA PHE A 62 -25.12 -14.13 9.54
C PHE A 62 -23.87 -14.18 10.44
N ASP A 63 -22.94 -15.10 10.16
CA ASP A 63 -21.69 -15.24 10.90
C ASP A 63 -20.68 -14.15 10.51
N TYR A 64 -20.36 -13.25 11.44
CA TYR A 64 -19.40 -12.17 11.19
C TYR A 64 -17.95 -12.64 11.06
N GLN A 65 -17.62 -13.88 11.46
CA GLN A 65 -16.28 -14.42 11.22
C GLN A 65 -15.98 -14.64 9.74
N THR A 66 -17.00 -14.60 8.87
CA THR A 66 -16.83 -14.72 7.42
C THR A 66 -16.57 -13.37 6.72
N ILE A 67 -16.57 -12.25 7.46
CA ILE A 67 -16.23 -10.93 6.90
C ILE A 67 -14.71 -10.83 6.82
N ASN A 68 -14.16 -10.83 5.60
CA ASN A 68 -12.72 -10.70 5.38
C ASN A 68 -12.27 -9.23 5.53
N ASP A 69 -12.99 -8.31 4.91
CA ASP A 69 -12.69 -6.88 4.88
C ASP A 69 -13.96 -6.03 4.74
N VAL A 70 -13.81 -4.72 4.90
CA VAL A 70 -14.86 -3.72 4.70
C VAL A 70 -14.36 -2.69 3.70
N ILE A 71 -15.02 -2.60 2.55
CA ILE A 71 -14.69 -1.65 1.49
C ILE A 71 -15.67 -0.48 1.56
N VAL A 72 -15.13 0.75 1.60
CA VAL A 72 -15.92 1.99 1.65
C VAL A 72 -15.65 2.81 0.40
N HIS A 73 -16.69 3.05 -0.40
CA HIS A 73 -16.61 3.88 -1.59
C HIS A 73 -16.96 5.34 -1.27
N ILE A 74 -15.95 6.21 -1.19
CA ILE A 74 -16.14 7.65 -0.96
C ILE A 74 -16.09 8.40 -2.29
N ARG A 75 -17.21 9.03 -2.66
CA ARG A 75 -17.28 9.96 -3.79
C ARG A 75 -17.26 11.37 -3.24
N TYR A 76 -16.30 12.17 -3.68
CA TYR A 76 -16.17 13.56 -3.27
C TYR A 76 -15.93 14.46 -4.48
N THR A 77 -16.29 15.73 -4.33
CA THR A 77 -16.01 16.76 -5.32
C THR A 77 -15.08 17.78 -4.67
N ALA A 78 -13.88 17.95 -5.24
CA ALA A 78 -13.02 19.06 -4.89
C ALA A 78 -13.49 20.33 -5.63
N SER A 79 -13.41 21.47 -4.96
CA SER A 79 -13.67 22.78 -5.54
C SER A 79 -12.42 23.65 -5.44
N ASP A 80 -12.27 24.62 -6.33
CA ASP A 80 -11.14 25.55 -6.30
C ASP A 80 -11.22 26.44 -5.05
N GLY A 81 -10.19 26.31 -4.19
CA GLY A 81 -10.04 27.10 -2.97
C GLY A 81 -9.43 28.49 -3.19
N GLY A 82 -9.11 28.84 -4.44
CA GLY A 82 -8.45 30.08 -4.80
C GLY A 82 -6.97 30.13 -4.41
N GLU A 83 -6.31 31.23 -4.74
CA GLU A 83 -4.86 31.36 -4.60
C GLU A 83 -4.38 31.29 -3.15
N THR A 84 -5.20 31.74 -2.19
CA THR A 84 -4.85 31.70 -0.75
C THR A 84 -4.72 30.27 -0.22
N LEU A 85 -5.74 29.42 -0.46
CA LEU A 85 -5.69 28.03 0.01
C LEU A 85 -4.67 27.22 -0.78
N LYS A 86 -4.53 27.49 -2.09
CA LYS A 86 -3.48 26.89 -2.92
C LYS A 86 -2.08 27.19 -2.38
N SER A 87 -1.77 28.47 -2.12
CA SER A 87 -0.47 28.89 -1.57
C SER A 87 -0.19 28.22 -0.22
N ALA A 88 -1.18 28.17 0.68
CA ALA A 88 -1.05 27.51 1.97
C ALA A 88 -0.86 25.98 1.84
N ALA A 89 -1.55 25.34 0.90
CA ALA A 89 -1.40 23.92 0.62
C ALA A 89 -0.01 23.60 0.05
N LEU A 90 0.47 24.39 -0.91
CA LEU A 90 1.82 24.23 -1.49
C LEU A 90 2.91 24.41 -0.43
N SER A 91 2.81 25.45 0.41
CA SER A 91 3.77 25.67 1.49
C SER A 91 3.81 24.51 2.51
N ASN A 92 2.65 23.93 2.84
CA ASN A 92 2.58 22.75 3.69
C ASN A 92 3.18 21.52 3.00
N LEU A 93 2.94 21.32 1.70
CA LEU A 93 3.53 20.22 0.93
C LEU A 93 5.05 20.34 0.85
N GLU A 94 5.57 21.53 0.58
CA GLU A 94 7.02 21.79 0.57
C GLU A 94 7.62 21.49 1.95
N THR A 95 7.00 21.96 3.03
CA THR A 95 7.44 21.68 4.40
C THR A 95 7.43 20.19 4.70
N TYR A 96 6.36 19.48 4.30
CA TYR A 96 6.24 18.04 4.48
C TYR A 96 7.33 17.28 3.70
N VAL A 97 7.55 17.62 2.43
CA VAL A 97 8.58 16.98 1.59
C VAL A 97 9.97 17.22 2.15
N ASN A 98 10.30 18.46 2.54
CA ASN A 98 11.59 18.79 3.16
C ASN A 98 11.82 18.02 4.47
N ASN A 99 10.78 17.94 5.32
CA ASN A 99 10.86 17.18 6.58
C ASN A 99 11.04 15.68 6.30
N ALA A 100 10.29 15.13 5.32
CA ALA A 100 10.40 13.73 4.92
C ALA A 100 11.80 13.43 4.37
N GLU A 101 12.39 14.34 3.57
CA GLU A 101 13.75 14.21 3.06
C GLU A 101 14.78 14.17 4.20
N GLN A 102 14.70 15.11 5.15
CA GLN A 102 15.57 15.13 6.32
C GLN A 102 15.44 13.87 7.18
N GLN A 103 14.21 13.42 7.44
CA GLN A 103 13.96 12.18 8.19
C GLN A 103 14.48 10.95 7.45
N SER A 104 14.31 10.91 6.12
CA SER A 104 14.80 9.80 5.29
C SER A 104 16.31 9.61 5.45
N LYS A 105 17.09 10.69 5.53
CA LYS A 105 18.55 10.65 5.71
C LYS A 105 18.98 10.14 7.10
N GLN A 106 18.12 10.30 8.12
CA GLN A 106 18.43 9.87 9.49
C GLN A 106 18.01 8.43 9.79
N GLN A 107 16.80 8.05 9.38
CA GLN A 107 16.17 6.77 9.75
C GLN A 107 15.79 5.89 8.56
N GLY A 108 15.76 6.45 7.35
CA GLY A 108 15.10 5.85 6.20
C GLY A 108 13.59 6.06 6.22
N LEU A 109 12.98 6.01 5.04
CA LEU A 109 11.54 5.82 4.86
C LEU A 109 11.28 4.34 4.57
N PHE A 110 10.07 3.87 4.89
CA PHE A 110 9.72 2.46 4.76
C PHE A 110 8.42 2.31 3.99
N ARG A 111 8.41 1.37 3.04
CA ARG A 111 7.19 0.88 2.37
C ARG A 111 7.11 -0.63 2.53
N LEU A 112 6.07 -1.08 3.23
CA LEU A 112 5.72 -2.51 3.34
C LEU A 112 4.83 -2.90 2.16
N PHE A 113 5.16 -3.99 1.48
CA PHE A 113 4.37 -4.61 0.43
C PHE A 113 3.88 -5.98 0.89
N SER A 114 2.59 -6.27 0.75
CA SER A 114 2.11 -7.66 0.81
C SER A 114 2.23 -8.27 -0.58
N LEU A 115 3.09 -9.27 -0.73
CA LEU A 115 3.41 -9.81 -2.05
C LEU A 115 2.17 -10.45 -2.71
N ALA A 116 1.40 -11.23 -1.93
CA ALA A 116 0.18 -11.88 -2.41
C ALA A 116 -0.94 -10.90 -2.81
N HIS A 117 -1.07 -9.74 -2.14
CA HIS A 117 -2.15 -8.80 -2.39
C HIS A 117 -1.78 -7.70 -3.39
N GLU A 118 -0.52 -7.23 -3.39
CA GLU A 118 -0.07 -6.16 -4.27
C GLU A 118 0.47 -6.66 -5.62
N PHE A 119 0.78 -7.95 -5.73
CA PHE A 119 1.27 -8.63 -6.95
C PHE A 119 0.56 -9.98 -7.15
N PRO A 120 -0.79 -10.03 -7.21
CA PRO A 120 -1.53 -11.29 -7.15
C PRO A 120 -1.25 -12.23 -8.34
N ASN A 121 -1.03 -11.67 -9.54
CA ASN A 121 -0.77 -12.46 -10.73
C ASN A 121 0.64 -13.05 -10.71
N GLU A 122 1.62 -12.22 -10.38
CA GLU A 122 3.03 -12.58 -10.29
C GLU A 122 3.25 -13.57 -9.14
N TRP A 123 2.57 -13.36 -8.01
CA TRP A 123 2.55 -14.30 -6.89
C TRP A 123 1.96 -15.65 -7.29
N HIS A 124 0.82 -15.67 -7.98
CA HIS A 124 0.24 -16.92 -8.46
C HIS A 124 1.19 -17.66 -9.43
N GLN A 125 1.84 -16.94 -10.36
CA GLN A 125 2.84 -17.52 -11.27
C GLN A 125 4.03 -18.11 -10.52
N PHE A 126 4.56 -17.38 -9.53
CA PHE A 126 5.65 -17.83 -8.68
C PHE A 126 5.30 -19.11 -7.90
N ILE A 127 4.11 -19.16 -7.27
CA ILE A 127 3.68 -20.32 -6.48
C ILE A 127 3.39 -21.54 -7.37
N SER A 128 2.77 -21.32 -8.54
CA SER A 128 2.38 -22.41 -9.45
C SER A 128 3.50 -22.91 -10.36
N SER A 129 4.62 -22.20 -10.46
CA SER A 129 5.78 -22.65 -11.23
C SER A 129 6.37 -23.95 -10.67
N SER A 130 6.87 -24.80 -11.55
CA SER A 130 7.59 -26.04 -11.20
C SER A 130 9.10 -25.93 -11.44
N GLU A 131 9.59 -24.73 -11.74
CA GLU A 131 11.02 -24.48 -11.96
C GLU A 131 11.79 -24.62 -10.64
N GLU A 132 13.06 -25.02 -10.78
CA GLU A 132 13.99 -25.14 -9.64
C GLU A 132 14.28 -23.76 -9.07
N ASP A 133 14.67 -22.81 -9.92
CA ASP A 133 14.82 -21.41 -9.54
C ASP A 133 13.57 -20.66 -10.00
N ARG A 134 12.97 -19.89 -9.10
CA ARG A 134 11.73 -19.16 -9.38
C ARG A 134 11.92 -17.67 -9.20
N LEU A 135 11.41 -16.91 -10.16
CA LEU A 135 11.42 -15.45 -10.13
C LEU A 135 10.02 -14.90 -9.81
N LEU A 136 9.94 -14.08 -8.77
CA LEU A 136 8.82 -13.20 -8.51
C LEU A 136 9.13 -11.81 -9.06
N VAL A 137 8.49 -11.47 -10.17
CA VAL A 137 8.60 -10.15 -10.81
C VAL A 137 7.83 -9.12 -9.97
N LEU A 138 8.51 -8.09 -9.46
CA LEU A 138 7.90 -6.98 -8.74
C LEU A 138 7.60 -5.78 -9.66
N GLY A 139 8.28 -5.69 -10.80
CA GLY A 139 8.10 -4.61 -11.77
C GLY A 139 8.64 -3.26 -11.27
N ASP A 140 8.01 -2.16 -11.68
CA ASP A 140 8.42 -0.81 -11.30
C ASP A 140 7.98 -0.50 -9.85
N LEU A 141 8.92 -0.64 -8.92
CA LEU A 141 8.68 -0.33 -7.51
C LEU A 141 8.50 1.17 -7.25
N LYS A 142 9.12 2.06 -8.04
CA LYS A 142 8.96 3.53 -7.94
C LYS A 142 7.50 3.92 -8.14
N ALA A 143 6.82 3.26 -9.08
CA ALA A 143 5.40 3.47 -9.33
C ALA A 143 4.51 3.10 -8.12
N LYS A 144 4.97 2.26 -7.19
CA LYS A 144 4.22 1.82 -6.01
C LYS A 144 4.60 2.55 -4.71
N LEU A 145 5.54 3.50 -4.78
CA LEU A 145 5.86 4.38 -3.66
C LEU A 145 4.79 5.47 -3.44
N PRO A 146 4.69 6.03 -2.21
CA PRO A 146 3.76 7.10 -1.90
C PRO A 146 3.88 8.31 -2.85
N PHE A 147 2.75 8.96 -3.13
CA PHE A 147 2.67 10.01 -4.15
C PHE A 147 3.66 11.17 -3.93
N PHE A 148 3.93 11.56 -2.67
CA PHE A 148 4.86 12.66 -2.37
C PHE A 148 6.29 12.39 -2.85
N VAL A 149 6.69 11.12 -2.94
CA VAL A 149 8.02 10.69 -3.41
C VAL A 149 8.16 10.91 -4.93
N LYS A 150 7.03 11.00 -5.65
CA LYS A 150 6.96 11.28 -7.09
C LYS A 150 6.94 12.79 -7.40
N SER A 151 7.13 13.63 -6.38
CA SER A 151 7.24 15.08 -6.57
C SER A 151 8.46 15.43 -7.42
N ASN A 152 8.35 16.45 -8.27
CA ASN A 152 9.49 16.98 -9.04
C ASN A 152 10.58 17.61 -8.14
N GLN A 153 10.34 17.73 -6.83
CA GLN A 153 11.34 18.15 -5.85
C GLN A 153 12.23 17.01 -5.38
N ILE A 154 11.89 15.75 -5.69
CA ILE A 154 12.72 14.58 -5.41
C ILE A 154 13.49 14.22 -6.67
N ASN A 155 14.81 14.26 -6.58
CA ASN A 155 15.72 13.99 -7.69
C ASN A 155 16.08 12.50 -7.76
N ALA A 156 16.29 11.88 -6.61
CA ALA A 156 16.69 10.47 -6.52
C ALA A 156 16.02 9.78 -5.33
N ILE A 157 15.77 8.48 -5.49
CA ILE A 157 15.19 7.64 -4.44
C ILE A 157 16.06 6.39 -4.36
N ASN A 158 16.84 6.27 -3.29
CA ASN A 158 17.81 5.18 -3.15
C ASN A 158 17.31 4.15 -2.15
N VAL A 159 17.28 2.89 -2.55
CA VAL A 159 17.12 1.77 -1.62
C VAL A 159 18.31 1.77 -0.65
N VAL A 160 18.03 1.43 0.60
CA VAL A 160 19.02 1.25 1.66
C VAL A 160 19.11 -0.22 2.03
N ASP A 161 17.95 -0.83 2.30
CA ASP A 161 17.85 -2.26 2.56
C ASP A 161 16.47 -2.79 2.13
N LEU A 162 16.44 -4.07 1.77
CA LEU A 162 15.23 -4.83 1.52
C LEU A 162 15.09 -5.89 2.59
N ARG A 163 13.87 -6.05 3.14
CA ARG A 163 13.59 -7.06 4.16
C ARG A 163 12.41 -7.90 3.76
N LEU A 164 12.60 -9.21 3.64
CA LEU A 164 11.52 -10.15 3.39
C LEU A 164 11.11 -10.83 4.70
N PHE A 165 9.81 -10.90 4.95
CA PHE A 165 9.21 -11.65 6.04
C PHE A 165 8.30 -12.73 5.47
N THR A 166 8.51 -13.97 5.90
CA THR A 166 7.77 -15.13 5.42
C THR A 166 7.75 -16.23 6.47
N SER A 167 6.73 -17.08 6.49
CA SER A 167 6.65 -18.27 7.35
C SER A 167 7.63 -19.37 6.93
N GLN A 168 8.13 -19.32 5.70
CA GLN A 168 9.10 -20.28 5.18
C GLN A 168 10.50 -19.93 5.68
N ALA A 169 11.22 -20.93 6.21
CA ALA A 169 12.61 -20.80 6.62
C ALA A 169 13.57 -21.33 5.55
N ASP A 170 14.88 -21.09 5.77
CA ASP A 170 15.99 -21.63 4.96
C ASP A 170 15.88 -21.36 3.45
N LEU A 171 15.43 -20.16 3.08
CA LEU A 171 15.38 -19.68 1.70
C LEU A 171 16.74 -19.16 1.24
N ASP A 172 17.11 -19.52 0.00
CA ASP A 172 18.17 -18.85 -0.75
C ASP A 172 17.54 -17.82 -1.68
N LEU A 173 17.79 -16.54 -1.40
CA LEU A 173 17.07 -15.42 -1.98
C LEU A 173 18.05 -14.41 -2.56
N SER A 174 17.73 -13.91 -3.75
CA SER A 174 18.44 -12.83 -4.39
C SER A 174 17.51 -11.79 -4.98
N VAL A 175 18.03 -10.59 -5.15
CA VAL A 175 17.34 -9.46 -5.76
C VAL A 175 17.90 -9.27 -7.16
N LEU A 176 16.99 -9.12 -8.11
CA LEU A 176 17.30 -8.85 -9.50
C LEU A 176 16.79 -7.45 -9.86
N LYS A 177 17.51 -6.77 -10.77
CA LYS A 177 17.12 -5.47 -11.30
C LYS A 177 17.57 -5.37 -12.75
N ASP A 178 16.71 -4.87 -13.63
CA ASP A 178 17.03 -4.54 -15.02
C ASP A 178 16.22 -3.32 -15.49
N ASP A 179 16.72 -2.61 -16.51
CA ASP A 179 16.04 -1.47 -17.09
C ASP A 179 14.83 -1.89 -17.95
N GLU A 180 14.82 -3.12 -18.46
CA GLU A 180 13.72 -3.68 -19.25
C GLU A 180 13.11 -4.92 -18.58
N LEU A 181 11.81 -4.91 -18.38
CA LEU A 181 11.07 -6.00 -17.72
C LEU A 181 11.31 -7.38 -18.36
N GLN A 182 11.49 -7.43 -19.68
CA GLN A 182 11.69 -8.67 -20.44
C GLN A 182 13.05 -9.35 -20.19
N ASN A 183 14.02 -8.60 -19.67
CA ASN A 183 15.35 -9.11 -19.33
C ASN A 183 15.42 -9.66 -17.90
N LEU A 184 14.40 -9.39 -17.09
CA LEU A 184 14.30 -9.89 -15.74
C LEU A 184 13.96 -11.39 -15.77
N THR A 185 14.99 -12.23 -15.77
CA THR A 185 14.90 -13.70 -15.81
C THR A 185 15.63 -14.32 -14.63
N SER A 186 15.35 -15.59 -14.32
CA SER A 186 16.04 -16.34 -13.26
C SER A 186 17.55 -16.51 -13.51
N ASP A 187 18.02 -16.32 -14.75
CA ASP A 187 19.43 -16.51 -15.10
C ASP A 187 20.25 -15.22 -14.98
N LEU A 188 19.61 -14.10 -14.62
CA LEU A 188 20.28 -12.81 -14.49
C LEU A 188 21.21 -12.81 -13.26
N ASP A 189 22.38 -12.19 -13.41
CA ASP A 189 23.28 -11.98 -12.27
C ASP A 189 22.57 -11.13 -11.20
N PRO A 190 22.54 -11.59 -9.93
CA PRO A 190 21.81 -10.89 -8.90
C PRO A 190 22.48 -9.58 -8.51
N LEU A 191 21.65 -8.57 -8.26
CA LEU A 191 22.08 -7.29 -7.71
C LEU A 191 22.61 -7.45 -6.28
N GLY A 192 22.02 -8.39 -5.53
CA GLY A 192 22.44 -8.74 -4.16
C GLY A 192 21.68 -9.96 -3.65
N SER A 193 22.20 -10.59 -2.60
CA SER A 193 21.57 -11.73 -1.93
C SER A 193 21.04 -11.33 -0.57
N PHE A 194 19.99 -11.99 -0.10
CA PHE A 194 19.50 -11.79 1.25
C PHE A 194 20.24 -12.71 2.23
N GLU A 195 20.55 -12.16 3.39
CA GLU A 195 21.04 -12.90 4.54
C GLU A 195 19.88 -13.15 5.52
N ALA A 196 19.81 -14.35 6.09
CA ALA A 196 18.87 -14.65 7.16
C ALA A 196 19.26 -13.84 8.41
N ALA A 197 18.36 -12.98 8.87
CA ALA A 197 18.67 -11.99 9.90
C ALA A 197 18.19 -12.41 11.29
N ALA A 198 16.95 -12.90 11.41
CA ALA A 198 16.33 -13.29 12.69
C ALA A 198 14.98 -13.99 12.51
N ASP A 199 14.56 -14.73 13.55
CA ASP A 199 13.16 -15.12 13.74
C ASP A 199 12.36 -13.96 14.33
N VAL A 200 11.23 -13.64 13.71
CA VAL A 200 10.29 -12.59 14.13
C VAL A 200 8.92 -13.24 14.38
N GLY A 201 8.75 -13.77 15.59
CA GLY A 201 7.53 -14.47 15.99
C GLY A 201 7.38 -15.80 15.27
N GLN A 202 6.43 -15.90 14.35
CA GLN A 202 6.22 -17.08 13.50
C GLN A 202 6.78 -16.90 12.07
N LEU A 203 7.49 -15.79 11.83
CA LEU A 203 8.06 -15.46 10.53
C LEU A 203 9.58 -15.45 10.60
N SER A 204 10.22 -15.87 9.53
CA SER A 204 11.64 -15.68 9.27
C SER A 204 11.86 -14.33 8.59
N GLN A 205 12.89 -13.60 9.03
CA GLN A 205 13.32 -12.35 8.41
C GLN A 205 14.60 -12.56 7.59
N TYR A 206 14.57 -12.07 6.36
CA TYR A 206 15.71 -11.99 5.45
C TYR A 206 16.02 -10.53 5.14
N VAL A 207 17.30 -10.16 5.04
CA VAL A 207 17.73 -8.78 4.78
C VAL A 207 18.77 -8.75 3.68
N ALA A 208 18.58 -7.88 2.68
CA ALA A 208 19.57 -7.57 1.66
C ALA A 208 19.92 -6.08 1.75
N ASP A 209 21.17 -5.76 2.06
CA ASP A 209 21.68 -4.39 2.02
C ASP A 209 21.98 -4.02 0.56
N ILE A 210 21.21 -3.09 0.00
CA ILE A 210 21.28 -2.70 -1.41
C ILE A 210 21.39 -1.19 -1.47
N SER A 211 22.42 -0.70 -2.15
CA SER A 211 22.64 0.73 -2.37
C SER A 211 22.44 1.06 -3.86
N GLU A 212 21.18 1.02 -4.30
CA GLU A 212 20.78 1.29 -5.68
C GLU A 212 19.62 2.28 -5.75
N GLU A 213 19.55 3.04 -6.85
CA GLU A 213 18.37 3.84 -7.15
C GLU A 213 17.18 2.91 -7.45
N ILE A 214 15.99 3.27 -6.95
CA ILE A 214 14.75 2.53 -7.21
C ILE A 214 14.17 2.93 -8.57
N ASP A 215 14.91 2.67 -9.63
CA ASP A 215 14.45 2.77 -11.02
C ASP A 215 14.42 1.37 -11.67
N GLY A 216 14.00 1.33 -12.94
CA GLY A 216 13.84 0.09 -13.70
C GLY A 216 12.82 -0.87 -13.08
N PHE A 217 13.04 -2.16 -13.32
CA PHE A 217 12.18 -3.25 -12.90
C PHE A 217 12.91 -4.16 -11.92
N TRP A 218 12.22 -4.54 -10.86
CA TRP A 218 12.79 -5.32 -9.76
C TRP A 218 12.18 -6.72 -9.71
N GLY A 219 12.96 -7.68 -9.23
CA GLY A 219 12.54 -9.06 -9.02
C GLY A 219 13.16 -9.67 -7.77
N LEU A 220 12.47 -10.67 -7.21
CA LEU A 220 13.01 -11.54 -6.17
C LEU A 220 13.16 -12.94 -6.76
N GLN A 221 14.36 -13.47 -6.73
CA GLN A 221 14.62 -14.85 -7.13
C GLN A 221 14.76 -15.70 -5.86
N VAL A 222 14.15 -16.88 -5.92
CA VAL A 222 14.30 -17.93 -4.91
C VAL A 222 14.96 -19.12 -5.58
N GLN A 223 16.17 -19.46 -5.15
CA GLN A 223 16.88 -20.63 -5.67
C GLN A 223 16.39 -21.90 -4.98
N GLN A 224 16.40 -23.02 -5.70
CA GLN A 224 15.91 -24.32 -5.17
C GLN A 224 14.47 -24.22 -4.61
N ALA A 225 13.65 -23.39 -5.22
CA ALA A 225 12.26 -23.14 -4.88
C ALA A 225 11.36 -24.39 -5.05
N ASN A 226 11.83 -25.42 -5.73
CA ASN A 226 11.21 -26.75 -5.75
C ASN A 226 11.12 -27.41 -4.35
N LEU A 227 11.93 -26.96 -3.39
CA LEU A 227 11.91 -27.44 -2.00
C LEU A 227 10.93 -26.68 -1.09
N LEU A 228 10.25 -25.64 -1.61
CA LEU A 228 9.32 -24.84 -0.83
C LEU A 228 8.08 -25.63 -0.42
N ASP A 229 7.68 -25.52 0.85
CA ASP A 229 6.36 -25.96 1.27
C ASP A 229 5.34 -24.86 0.94
N LEU A 230 4.72 -24.98 -0.23
CA LEU A 230 3.73 -24.03 -0.71
C LEU A 230 2.48 -23.95 0.21
N ASN A 231 2.23 -24.95 1.07
CA ASN A 231 1.16 -24.86 2.06
C ASN A 231 1.52 -23.95 3.23
N GLN A 232 2.82 -23.77 3.52
CA GLN A 232 3.32 -22.86 4.54
C GLN A 232 3.49 -21.46 3.99
N LEU A 233 3.89 -21.31 2.73
CA LEU A 233 4.10 -20.02 2.06
C LEU A 233 2.77 -19.37 1.64
N ARG A 234 1.93 -19.03 2.62
CA ARG A 234 0.63 -18.41 2.38
C ARG A 234 0.75 -16.91 2.11
N ASP A 235 1.55 -16.23 2.91
CA ASP A 235 1.75 -14.80 2.87
C ASP A 235 3.24 -14.48 3.00
N ALA A 236 3.68 -13.46 2.26
CA ALA A 236 5.02 -12.91 2.38
C ALA A 236 4.95 -11.38 2.26
N TRP A 237 5.83 -10.71 3.00
CA TRP A 237 5.88 -9.25 3.03
C TRP A 237 7.28 -8.74 2.74
N LEU A 238 7.38 -7.77 1.84
CA LEU A 238 8.63 -7.09 1.51
C LEU A 238 8.60 -5.67 2.10
N VAL A 239 9.56 -5.34 2.96
CA VAL A 239 9.80 -3.98 3.41
C VAL A 239 10.94 -3.40 2.60
N VAL A 240 10.66 -2.32 1.87
CA VAL A 240 11.68 -1.51 1.20
C VAL A 240 12.01 -0.34 2.12
N LYS A 241 13.24 -0.29 2.60
CA LYS A 241 13.78 0.91 3.25
C LYS A 241 14.49 1.75 2.19
N TYR A 242 14.15 3.03 2.10
CA TYR A 242 14.69 3.93 1.09
C TYR A 242 14.95 5.34 1.64
N THR A 243 15.78 6.10 0.92
CA THR A 243 16.08 7.51 1.16
C THR A 243 15.68 8.34 -0.04
N ILE A 244 15.43 9.64 0.17
CA ILE A 244 15.10 10.59 -0.90
C ILE A 244 16.03 11.81 -0.83
N SER A 245 16.33 12.40 -1.98
CA SER A 245 17.18 13.59 -2.16
C SER A 245 16.83 14.38 -3.41
#